data_AF-A0A5S4TEU2-F1
#
_entry.id   AF-A0A5S4TEU2-F1
#
_cell.length_a   1.000
_cell.length_b   1.000
_cell.length_c   1.000
_cell.angle_alpha   90.00
_cell.angle_beta   90.00
_cell.angle_gamma   90.00
#
_symmetry.space_group_name_H-M   'P 1'
#
loop_
_entity.id
_entity.type
_entity.pdbx_description
1 polymer ?
#
loop_
_entity_poly.entity_id
_entity_poly.type
_entity_poly.pdbx_seq_one_letter_code
_entity_poly.pdbx_strand_id
1 'polypeptide(L)'
;MLRKKRILGLFRPVELIFLGLLLSLVVSYLAWTNSFATLHNILATVGIVERSKDQQPRYHIGQAIQVQKSGPYHQWIGTINKQVEDIAENYRVSYHYEVVFPIGKVTVSLPEHNLKEPDKPRFKKGDIVKLSSLTKKPHIKVYQGQLATIKQVKKRYDYSLGGYQYDINLKDNLRLDGISEQDFVKPYYIRFNKGNSPEQNNRLLRKAFAYAKQHPNSVISFPKGQFHIGSLPSQKDYFELPSDTAIIGHQTEFIIHGKMLWFGFPTGPKAEQGVRNLVLTGVHFKANDLKKGDHFMIMADHGTDWHIYDNKFTMVHKRNSHIFDLGSLQNSLFEKNQFIGYAPELVQDQQLLSKAQGHDFFSEVIQFDAAVHHFAWDGGLLSNIAPNYEAFNQTRHLCHNITVSQNQFLPYIDPTGCLRAYSGSIGQHSSKVGVIRVLNNVFTSSIVTKAKLTSWFMEPIHFPPNSPVIVAGNIIN
;
A
#
# COMPACT_ATOMS: atom_id res chain seq x y z
N MET A 1 13.79 -11.49 96.50
CA MET A 1 14.21 -12.68 95.72
C MET A 1 14.34 -12.30 94.25
N LEU A 2 15.56 -12.15 93.73
CA LEU A 2 15.84 -11.95 92.30
C LEU A 2 16.67 -13.16 91.82
N ARG A 3 16.01 -14.12 91.18
CA ARG A 3 16.66 -15.27 90.53
C ARG A 3 17.37 -14.78 89.26
N LYS A 4 18.71 -14.66 89.27
CA LYS A 4 19.49 -14.62 88.02
C LYS A 4 19.45 -16.01 87.38
N LYS A 5 18.76 -16.13 86.25
CA LYS A 5 18.82 -17.32 85.37
C LYS A 5 20.27 -17.53 84.94
N ARG A 6 20.89 -18.66 85.32
CA ARG A 6 22.09 -19.18 84.65
C ARG A 6 21.64 -19.72 83.29
N ILE A 7 21.98 -19.02 82.21
CA ILE A 7 21.98 -19.62 80.88
C ILE A 7 23.27 -20.44 80.81
N LEU A 8 23.14 -21.76 80.91
CA LEU A 8 24.21 -22.69 80.55
C LEU A 8 24.36 -22.59 79.03
N GLY A 9 25.35 -21.82 78.57
CA GLY A 9 25.80 -21.91 77.19
C GLY A 9 26.32 -23.34 76.94
N LEU A 10 25.91 -23.96 75.85
CA LEU A 10 26.29 -25.34 75.50
C LEU A 10 27.81 -25.52 75.33
N PHE A 11 28.55 -24.42 75.16
CA PHE A 11 30.00 -24.38 74.97
C PHE A 11 30.61 -23.28 75.82
N ARG A 12 31.82 -23.52 76.35
CA ARG A 12 32.63 -22.50 77.03
C ARG A 12 33.20 -21.53 75.98
N PRO A 13 33.43 -20.23 76.30
CA PRO A 13 34.02 -19.27 75.37
C PRO A 13 35.35 -19.74 74.75
N VAL A 14 36.15 -20.49 75.51
CA VAL A 14 37.42 -21.09 75.04
C VAL A 14 37.17 -22.17 73.97
N GLU A 15 36.11 -22.96 74.11
CA GLU A 15 35.75 -24.00 73.12
C GLU A 15 35.30 -23.37 71.80
N LEU A 16 34.61 -22.22 71.85
CA LEU A 16 34.24 -21.45 70.66
C LEU A 16 35.47 -20.85 69.95
N ILE A 17 36.48 -20.43 70.71
CA ILE A 17 37.76 -19.95 70.14
C ILE A 17 38.50 -21.09 69.44
N PHE A 18 38.58 -22.27 70.07
CA PHE A 18 39.20 -23.44 69.45
C PHE A 18 38.44 -23.94 68.22
N LEU A 19 37.10 -23.91 68.25
CA LEU A 19 36.27 -24.24 67.09
C LEU A 19 36.48 -23.25 65.94
N GLY A 20 36.57 -21.95 66.25
CA GLY A 20 36.87 -20.90 65.28
C GLY A 20 38.26 -21.04 64.66
N LEU A 21 39.26 -21.40 65.46
CA LEU A 21 40.62 -21.69 64.98
C LEU A 21 40.66 -22.95 64.10
N LEU A 22 39.93 -24.01 64.48
CA LEU A 22 39.83 -25.23 63.70
C LEU A 22 39.16 -24.96 62.34
N LEU A 23 38.05 -24.23 62.33
CA LEU A 23 37.35 -23.80 61.11
C LEU A 23 38.26 -22.94 60.21
N SER A 24 38.99 -21.99 60.79
CA SER A 24 39.97 -21.16 60.09
C SER A 24 41.09 -22.00 59.46
N LEU A 25 41.63 -22.99 60.20
CA LEU A 25 42.65 -23.91 59.70
C LEU A 25 42.12 -24.80 58.58
N VAL A 26 40.90 -25.31 58.69
CA VAL A 26 40.25 -26.11 57.63
C VAL A 26 40.02 -25.26 56.38
N VAL A 27 39.52 -24.03 56.53
CA VAL A 27 39.33 -23.08 55.41
C VAL A 27 40.67 -22.73 54.76
N SER A 28 41.71 -22.48 55.56
CA SER A 28 43.05 -22.17 55.06
C SER A 28 43.68 -23.37 54.35
N TYR A 29 43.47 -24.58 54.85
CA TYR A 29 43.94 -25.82 54.22
C TYR A 29 43.22 -26.11 52.90
N LEU A 30 41.90 -25.89 52.85
CA LEU A 30 41.12 -25.98 51.62
C LEU A 30 41.55 -24.92 50.59
N ALA A 31 41.95 -23.72 51.03
CA ALA A 31 42.49 -22.67 50.16
C ALA A 31 43.87 -23.05 49.61
N TRP A 32 44.77 -23.53 50.47
CA TRP A 32 46.12 -23.92 50.08
C TRP A 32 46.12 -25.10 49.09
N THR A 33 45.21 -26.05 49.28
CA THR A 33 45.12 -27.23 48.41
C THR A 33 44.29 -27.01 47.14
N ASN A 34 43.77 -25.80 46.90
CA ASN A 34 42.78 -25.50 45.85
C ASN A 34 41.52 -26.41 45.89
N SER A 35 41.27 -27.06 47.03
CA SER A 35 40.21 -28.05 47.20
C SER A 35 38.82 -27.44 47.30
N PHE A 36 38.69 -26.11 47.35
CA PHE A 36 37.41 -25.43 47.23
C PHE A 36 36.70 -25.73 45.91
N ALA A 37 37.45 -25.88 44.81
CA ALA A 37 36.88 -26.28 43.52
C ALA A 37 36.34 -27.72 43.58
N THR A 38 37.05 -28.63 44.23
CA THR A 38 36.65 -30.02 44.42
C THR A 38 35.43 -30.14 45.35
N LEU A 39 35.40 -29.36 46.44
CA LEU A 39 34.28 -29.29 47.37
C LEU A 39 33.04 -28.71 46.69
N HIS A 40 33.20 -27.65 45.89
CA HIS A 40 32.14 -27.07 45.07
C HIS A 40 31.61 -28.10 44.04
N ASN A 41 32.49 -28.86 43.39
CA ASN A 41 32.10 -29.92 42.48
C ASN A 41 31.28 -31.00 43.19
N ILE A 42 31.74 -31.52 44.33
CA ILE A 42 30.99 -32.52 45.11
C ILE A 42 29.63 -31.96 45.55
N LEU A 43 29.57 -30.72 46.06
CA LEU A 43 28.33 -30.08 46.48
C LEU A 43 27.36 -29.82 45.32
N ALA A 44 27.88 -29.54 44.11
CA ALA A 44 27.08 -29.43 42.89
C ALA A 44 26.56 -30.79 42.38
N THR A 45 27.35 -31.87 42.49
CA THR A 45 26.91 -33.23 42.11
C THR A 45 25.82 -33.76 43.03
N VAL A 46 25.84 -33.36 44.30
CA VAL A 46 24.84 -33.77 45.32
C VAL A 46 23.66 -32.78 45.38
N GLY A 47 23.62 -31.75 44.51
CA GLY A 47 22.48 -30.86 44.34
C GLY A 47 22.30 -29.78 45.42
N ILE A 48 23.35 -29.46 46.17
CA ILE A 48 23.32 -28.51 47.29
C ILE A 48 23.63 -27.07 46.84
N VAL A 49 24.28 -26.90 45.67
CA VAL A 49 24.54 -25.60 45.04
C VAL A 49 23.67 -25.48 43.77
N GLU A 50 22.96 -24.37 43.60
CA GLU A 50 22.15 -24.09 42.41
C GLU A 50 23.02 -24.18 41.14
N ARG A 51 22.70 -25.13 40.25
CA ARG A 51 23.16 -25.08 38.85
C ARG A 51 22.76 -23.73 38.28
N SER A 52 23.65 -23.08 37.54
CA SER A 52 23.34 -21.80 36.90
C SER A 52 22.02 -21.92 36.15
N LYS A 53 21.05 -21.06 36.50
CA LYS A 53 19.69 -20.98 35.96
C LYS A 53 19.53 -21.65 34.61
N ASP A 54 18.66 -22.67 34.56
CA ASP A 54 18.09 -23.30 33.38
C ASP A 54 18.10 -22.37 32.16
N GLN A 55 19.15 -22.47 31.34
CA GLN A 55 19.08 -21.93 29.99
C GLN A 55 18.19 -22.88 29.23
N GLN A 56 16.89 -22.58 29.20
CA GLN A 56 15.91 -23.30 28.41
C GLN A 56 16.21 -23.08 26.91
N PRO A 57 15.97 -24.09 26.06
CA PRO A 57 16.12 -23.94 24.62
C PRO A 57 15.19 -22.86 24.10
N ARG A 58 15.68 -22.02 23.19
CA ARG A 58 14.87 -20.94 22.61
C ARG A 58 13.84 -21.45 21.62
N TYR A 59 14.11 -22.58 20.97
CA TYR A 59 13.28 -23.12 19.90
C TYR A 59 12.88 -24.57 20.19
N HIS A 60 11.75 -25.00 19.63
CA HIS A 60 11.20 -26.33 19.87
C HIS A 60 11.14 -27.19 18.62
N ILE A 61 11.13 -28.52 18.80
CA ILE A 61 10.93 -29.48 17.71
C ILE A 61 9.59 -29.18 17.01
N GLY A 62 9.61 -29.20 15.68
CA GLY A 62 8.47 -28.83 14.82
C GLY A 62 8.38 -27.32 14.52
N GLN A 63 9.14 -26.46 15.20
CA GLN A 63 9.14 -25.03 14.95
C GLN A 63 9.85 -24.70 13.62
N ALA A 64 9.26 -23.79 12.85
CA ALA A 64 9.91 -23.24 11.66
C ALA A 64 10.98 -22.22 12.10
N ILE A 65 12.17 -22.31 11.51
CA ILE A 65 13.28 -21.40 11.78
C ILE A 65 13.91 -20.90 10.47
N GLN A 66 14.66 -19.81 10.57
CA GLN A 66 15.44 -19.26 9.47
C GLN A 66 16.91 -19.13 9.85
N VAL A 67 17.78 -19.54 8.94
CA VAL A 67 19.24 -19.47 9.13
C VAL A 67 19.74 -18.03 8.93
N GLN A 68 20.41 -17.48 9.93
CA GLN A 68 21.02 -16.15 9.89
C GLN A 68 22.48 -16.18 9.43
N LYS A 69 23.17 -17.31 9.65
CA LYS A 69 24.59 -17.47 9.30
C LYS A 69 24.83 -17.15 7.82
N SER A 70 25.83 -16.32 7.54
CA SER A 70 26.30 -16.07 6.17
C SER A 70 26.94 -17.33 5.59
N GLY A 71 26.74 -17.58 4.29
CA GLY A 71 27.27 -18.74 3.59
C GLY A 71 26.17 -19.74 3.20
N PRO A 72 26.45 -21.05 3.17
CA PRO A 72 25.49 -22.06 2.77
C PRO A 72 24.21 -21.96 3.63
N TYR A 73 23.06 -22.06 2.97
CA TYR A 73 21.74 -22.01 3.60
C TYR A 73 21.32 -20.65 4.16
N HIS A 74 22.07 -19.57 3.90
CA HIS A 74 21.72 -18.25 4.38
C HIS A 74 20.28 -17.86 4.00
N GLN A 75 19.49 -17.41 4.99
CA GLN A 75 18.06 -17.09 4.89
C GLN A 75 17.13 -18.27 4.57
N TRP A 76 17.61 -19.52 4.48
CA TRP A 76 16.73 -20.66 4.23
C TRP A 76 15.80 -20.88 5.42
N ILE A 77 14.56 -21.29 5.13
CA ILE A 77 13.53 -21.55 6.13
C ILE A 77 13.27 -23.06 6.20
N GLY A 78 13.59 -23.66 7.34
CA GLY A 78 13.44 -25.08 7.63
C GLY A 78 12.59 -25.32 8.89
N THR A 79 12.55 -26.57 9.33
CA THR A 79 11.84 -27.00 10.54
C THR A 79 12.79 -27.75 11.45
N ILE A 80 12.75 -27.48 12.76
CA ILE A 80 13.55 -28.21 13.74
C ILE A 80 13.03 -29.64 13.85
N ASN A 81 13.90 -30.60 13.61
CA ASN A 81 13.62 -32.02 13.76
C ASN A 81 14.17 -32.57 15.08
N LYS A 82 15.33 -32.07 15.52
CA LYS A 82 15.99 -32.52 16.74
C LYS A 82 16.62 -31.34 17.46
N GLN A 83 16.63 -31.42 18.78
CA GLN A 83 17.34 -30.53 19.68
C GLN A 83 18.41 -31.33 20.41
N VAL A 84 19.62 -30.80 20.47
CA VAL A 84 20.78 -31.39 21.15
C VAL A 84 21.30 -30.37 22.15
N GLU A 85 21.45 -30.80 23.39
CA GLU A 85 22.03 -30.02 24.47
C GLU A 85 23.53 -30.32 24.56
N ASP A 86 24.35 -29.27 24.52
CA ASP A 86 25.80 -29.34 24.71
C ASP A 86 26.18 -28.61 26.00
N ILE A 87 26.78 -29.35 26.93
CA ILE A 87 27.26 -28.83 28.21
C ILE A 87 28.76 -28.61 28.10
N ALA A 88 29.18 -27.34 28.15
CA ALA A 88 30.60 -26.99 28.16
C ALA A 88 31.27 -27.34 29.51
N GLU A 89 32.60 -27.42 29.54
CA GLU A 89 33.39 -27.73 30.76
C GLU A 89 33.14 -26.75 31.92
N ASN A 90 32.70 -25.52 31.60
CA ASN A 90 32.31 -24.50 32.58
C ASN A 90 30.81 -24.56 32.97
N TYR A 91 30.15 -25.67 32.68
CA TYR A 91 28.71 -25.92 32.90
C TYR A 91 27.76 -24.97 32.17
N ARG A 92 28.24 -24.23 31.15
CA ARG A 92 27.35 -23.47 30.27
C ARG A 92 26.64 -24.43 29.32
N VAL A 93 25.32 -24.32 29.29
CA VAL A 93 24.47 -25.07 28.38
C VAL A 93 24.35 -24.30 27.06
N SER A 94 24.50 -25.01 25.95
CA SER A 94 24.24 -24.48 24.61
C SER A 94 23.42 -25.48 23.81
N TYR A 95 22.65 -24.99 22.83
CA TYR A 95 21.79 -25.84 22.02
C TYR A 95 22.22 -25.85 20.56
N HIS A 96 22.24 -27.05 20.00
CA HIS A 96 22.30 -27.30 18.56
C HIS A 96 20.98 -27.90 18.09
N TYR A 97 20.60 -27.55 16.87
CA TYR A 97 19.36 -27.98 16.26
C TYR A 97 19.63 -28.65 14.93
N GLU A 98 19.06 -29.82 14.72
CA GLU A 98 18.97 -30.40 13.37
C GLU A 98 17.77 -29.78 12.66
N VAL A 99 18.06 -29.03 11.61
CA VAL A 99 17.07 -28.31 10.81
C VAL A 99 16.88 -29.07 9.50
N VAL A 100 15.64 -29.43 9.20
CA VAL A 100 15.25 -30.08 7.94
C VAL A 100 14.69 -29.03 6.98
N PHE A 101 15.26 -28.99 5.77
CA PHE A 101 14.78 -28.16 4.67
C PHE A 101 13.95 -29.02 3.69
N PRO A 102 12.76 -28.55 3.25
CA PRO A 102 11.90 -29.24 2.30
C PRO A 102 12.55 -29.62 0.97
N ILE A 103 13.56 -28.88 0.52
CA ILE A 103 14.28 -29.18 -0.72
C ILE A 103 15.15 -30.43 -0.51
N GLY A 104 14.79 -31.54 -1.15
CA GLY A 104 15.56 -32.79 -1.09
C GLY A 104 15.80 -33.35 0.33
N LYS A 105 15.04 -32.89 1.34
CA LYS A 105 15.24 -33.22 2.77
C LYS A 105 16.68 -32.99 3.25
N VAL A 106 17.29 -31.86 2.87
CA VAL A 106 18.60 -31.47 3.41
C VAL A 106 18.47 -31.25 4.92
N THR A 107 19.28 -31.93 5.72
CA THR A 107 19.35 -31.77 7.17
C THR A 107 20.68 -31.14 7.55
N VAL A 108 20.64 -30.10 8.37
CA VAL A 108 21.85 -29.38 8.82
C VAL A 108 21.80 -29.18 10.32
N SER A 109 22.90 -29.50 11.02
CA SER A 109 23.07 -29.16 12.43
C SER A 109 23.59 -27.73 12.56
N LEU A 110 22.86 -26.88 13.27
CA LEU A 110 23.19 -25.47 13.46
C LEU A 110 23.08 -25.07 14.93
N PRO A 111 24.01 -24.27 15.45
CA PRO A 111 23.91 -23.74 16.80
C PRO A 111 22.79 -22.70 16.90
N GLU A 112 22.20 -22.57 18.09
CA GLU A 112 21.06 -21.68 18.35
C GLU A 112 21.26 -20.24 17.86
N HIS A 113 22.46 -19.67 18.07
CA HIS A 113 22.77 -18.28 17.71
C HIS A 113 22.76 -18.01 16.20
N ASN A 114 22.75 -19.05 15.37
CA ASN A 114 22.64 -18.94 13.91
C ASN A 114 21.20 -19.05 13.40
N LEU A 115 20.24 -19.16 14.31
CA LEU A 115 18.83 -19.35 14.00
C LEU A 115 18.01 -18.17 14.53
N LYS A 116 16.98 -17.81 13.76
CA LYS A 116 15.91 -16.91 14.19
C LYS A 116 14.55 -17.48 13.81
N GLU A 117 13.50 -16.90 14.37
CA GLU A 117 12.17 -17.04 13.81
C GLU A 117 12.14 -16.53 12.35
N PRO A 118 11.45 -17.21 11.43
CA PRO A 118 11.38 -16.79 10.04
C PRO A 118 10.77 -15.40 9.90
N ASP A 119 11.39 -14.56 9.09
CA ASP A 119 10.76 -13.32 8.67
C ASP A 119 9.44 -13.64 7.96
N LYS A 120 8.45 -12.77 8.10
CA LYS A 120 7.22 -12.87 7.31
C LYS A 120 7.52 -12.47 5.86
N PRO A 121 6.93 -13.14 4.86
CA PRO A 121 7.06 -12.68 3.48
C PRO A 121 6.51 -11.26 3.39
N ARG A 122 7.20 -10.39 2.64
CA ARG A 122 6.78 -9.00 2.46
C ARG A 122 5.45 -8.87 1.75
N PHE A 123 5.17 -9.80 0.85
CA PHE A 123 3.95 -9.82 0.03
C PHE A 123 3.18 -11.12 0.21
N LYS A 124 1.89 -11.08 -0.07
CA LYS A 124 0.95 -12.19 0.02
C LYS A 124 0.28 -12.41 -1.33
N LYS A 125 -0.30 -13.59 -1.52
CA LYS A 125 -1.15 -13.88 -2.69
C LYS A 125 -2.24 -12.81 -2.81
N GLY A 126 -2.38 -12.25 -4.01
CA GLY A 126 -3.33 -11.19 -4.34
C GLY A 126 -2.77 -9.78 -4.22
N ASP A 127 -1.60 -9.59 -3.58
CA ASP A 127 -0.98 -8.27 -3.51
C ASP A 127 -0.54 -7.81 -4.91
N ILE A 128 -0.74 -6.52 -5.18
CA ILE A 128 -0.23 -5.85 -6.38
C ILE A 128 1.16 -5.27 -6.05
N VAL A 129 2.15 -5.59 -6.86
CA VAL A 129 3.56 -5.21 -6.68
C VAL A 129 4.11 -4.60 -7.96
N LYS A 130 5.18 -3.80 -7.85
CA LYS A 130 5.89 -3.22 -9.00
C LYS A 130 7.25 -3.87 -9.16
N LEU A 131 7.58 -4.31 -10.37
CA LEU A 131 8.90 -4.85 -10.68
C LEU A 131 9.96 -3.74 -10.66
N SER A 132 11.07 -4.00 -9.97
CA SER A 132 12.18 -3.06 -9.77
C SER A 132 13.07 -2.96 -11.01
N SER A 133 13.50 -1.73 -11.32
CA SER A 133 14.49 -1.46 -12.36
C SER A 133 15.89 -2.03 -12.06
N LEU A 134 16.13 -2.46 -10.81
CA LEU A 134 17.42 -3.00 -10.36
C LEU A 134 17.57 -4.51 -10.60
N THR A 135 16.56 -5.19 -11.17
CA THR A 135 16.70 -6.62 -11.43
C THR A 135 17.82 -6.91 -12.44
N LYS A 136 18.70 -7.85 -12.10
CA LYS A 136 19.80 -8.31 -12.96
C LYS A 136 19.40 -9.46 -13.88
N LYS A 137 18.18 -9.99 -13.74
CA LYS A 137 17.67 -11.12 -14.51
C LYS A 137 17.14 -10.65 -15.89
N PRO A 138 17.76 -11.01 -17.02
CA PRO A 138 17.41 -10.47 -18.33
C PRO A 138 15.94 -10.70 -18.73
N HIS A 139 15.39 -11.88 -18.42
CA HIS A 139 13.99 -12.23 -18.72
C HIS A 139 12.96 -11.45 -17.88
N ILE A 140 13.37 -10.89 -16.73
CA ILE A 140 12.51 -10.01 -15.91
C ILE A 140 12.72 -8.55 -16.32
N LYS A 141 13.94 -8.20 -16.77
CA LYS A 141 14.35 -6.83 -17.13
C LYS A 141 13.39 -6.16 -18.12
N VAL A 142 12.81 -6.93 -19.05
CA VAL A 142 11.86 -6.41 -20.04
C VAL A 142 10.52 -5.95 -19.45
N TYR A 143 10.19 -6.36 -18.22
CA TYR A 143 8.96 -6.02 -17.51
C TYR A 143 9.19 -5.01 -16.37
N GLN A 144 10.36 -4.37 -16.32
CA GLN A 144 10.67 -3.38 -15.29
C GLN A 144 9.65 -2.25 -15.26
N GLY A 145 9.27 -1.83 -14.04
CA GLY A 145 8.29 -0.78 -13.83
C GLY A 145 6.83 -1.23 -13.99
N GLN A 146 6.56 -2.40 -14.54
CA GLN A 146 5.19 -2.92 -14.65
C GLN A 146 4.66 -3.38 -13.29
N LEU A 147 3.34 -3.24 -13.12
CA LEU A 147 2.62 -3.83 -12.01
C LEU A 147 2.30 -5.29 -12.29
N ALA A 148 2.32 -6.10 -11.23
CA ALA A 148 2.01 -7.51 -11.26
C ALA A 148 1.22 -7.91 -10.01
N THR A 149 0.49 -9.02 -10.08
CA THR A 149 -0.21 -9.60 -8.92
C THR A 149 0.51 -10.86 -8.45
N ILE A 150 0.77 -10.95 -7.15
CA ILE A 150 1.33 -12.17 -6.54
C ILE A 150 0.32 -13.31 -6.64
N LYS A 151 0.71 -14.41 -7.30
CA LYS A 151 -0.08 -15.64 -7.38
C LYS A 151 0.27 -16.64 -6.30
N GLN A 152 1.56 -16.78 -6.00
CA GLN A 152 2.05 -17.72 -5.00
C GLN A 152 3.27 -17.18 -4.29
N VAL A 153 3.37 -17.48 -2.99
CA VAL A 153 4.56 -17.24 -2.17
C VAL A 153 5.18 -18.61 -1.87
N LYS A 154 6.47 -18.76 -2.15
CA LYS A 154 7.22 -20.01 -1.92
C LYS A 154 8.47 -19.70 -1.11
N LYS A 155 8.96 -20.69 -0.37
CA LYS A 155 10.29 -20.63 0.24
C LYS A 155 11.34 -20.80 -0.87
N ARG A 156 12.43 -20.05 -0.76
CA ARG A 156 13.56 -20.08 -1.70
C ARG A 156 14.75 -20.77 -1.04
N TYR A 157 15.39 -21.66 -1.80
CA TYR A 157 16.51 -22.47 -1.33
C TYR A 157 17.71 -22.38 -2.29
N ASP A 158 18.06 -21.17 -2.73
CA ASP A 158 19.29 -20.97 -3.51
C ASP A 158 20.47 -20.78 -2.55
N TYR A 159 21.63 -21.30 -2.93
CA TYR A 159 22.82 -21.40 -2.07
C TYR A 159 23.30 -20.05 -1.48
N SER A 160 23.03 -18.94 -2.18
CA SER A 160 23.42 -17.57 -1.77
C SER A 160 22.25 -16.64 -1.43
N LEU A 161 21.01 -17.05 -1.71
CA LEU A 161 19.80 -16.23 -1.56
C LEU A 161 18.62 -17.11 -1.10
N GLY A 162 18.41 -17.19 0.21
CA GLY A 162 17.24 -17.83 0.80
C GLY A 162 16.01 -16.93 0.91
N GLY A 163 15.10 -17.28 1.83
CA GLY A 163 13.91 -16.50 2.16
C GLY A 163 12.71 -16.89 1.31
N TYR A 164 12.11 -15.91 0.63
CA TYR A 164 10.90 -16.08 -0.16
C TYR A 164 11.13 -15.74 -1.64
N GLN A 165 10.41 -16.47 -2.48
CA GLN A 165 10.24 -16.19 -3.90
C GLN A 165 8.77 -16.19 -4.27
N TYR A 166 8.46 -15.57 -5.39
CA TYR A 166 7.10 -15.24 -5.78
C TYR A 166 6.84 -15.66 -7.22
N ASP A 167 5.67 -16.26 -7.43
CA ASP A 167 5.08 -16.39 -8.77
C ASP A 167 4.10 -15.24 -8.95
N ILE A 168 4.13 -14.58 -10.10
CA ILE A 168 3.34 -13.38 -10.39
C ILE A 168 2.63 -13.48 -11.74
N ASN A 169 1.53 -12.73 -11.88
CA ASN A 169 0.91 -12.46 -13.18
C ASN A 169 1.04 -10.98 -13.54
N LEU A 170 1.41 -10.72 -14.78
CA LEU A 170 1.38 -9.40 -15.42
C LEU A 170 0.02 -9.14 -16.09
N LYS A 171 -0.14 -7.94 -16.65
CA LYS A 171 -1.39 -7.38 -17.20
C LYS A 171 -2.03 -8.22 -18.33
N ASP A 172 -1.26 -9.08 -19.00
CA ASP A 172 -1.75 -9.96 -20.08
C ASP A 172 -1.87 -11.43 -19.67
N ASN A 173 -2.06 -11.69 -18.37
CA ASN A 173 -1.99 -13.03 -17.78
C ASN A 173 -0.66 -13.76 -17.99
N LEU A 174 0.36 -13.07 -18.50
CA LEU A 174 1.71 -13.60 -18.57
C LEU A 174 2.19 -13.91 -17.15
N ARG A 175 2.59 -15.17 -16.96
CA ARG A 175 3.07 -15.68 -15.68
C ARG A 175 4.59 -15.64 -15.64
N LEU A 176 5.13 -15.13 -14.54
CA LEU A 176 6.56 -15.21 -14.22
C LEU A 176 6.74 -15.87 -12.87
N ASP A 177 7.63 -16.85 -12.78
CA ASP A 177 7.85 -17.66 -11.58
C ASP A 177 9.24 -17.40 -10.98
N GLY A 178 9.39 -17.67 -9.67
CA GLY A 178 10.71 -17.60 -9.00
C GLY A 178 11.31 -16.19 -8.89
N ILE A 179 10.45 -15.18 -8.75
CA ILE A 179 10.84 -13.78 -8.59
C ILE A 179 11.30 -13.55 -7.15
N SER A 180 12.46 -12.92 -6.94
CA SER A 180 13.00 -12.70 -5.60
C SER A 180 12.28 -11.51 -4.94
N GLU A 181 12.19 -11.49 -3.61
CA GLU A 181 11.59 -10.33 -2.91
C GLU A 181 12.28 -8.99 -3.22
N GLN A 182 13.59 -9.01 -3.45
CA GLN A 182 14.41 -7.84 -3.81
C GLN A 182 14.17 -7.34 -5.24
N ASP A 183 13.54 -8.14 -6.10
CA ASP A 183 13.21 -7.75 -7.48
C ASP A 183 11.94 -6.88 -7.54
N PHE A 184 11.31 -6.59 -6.40
CA PHE A 184 10.17 -5.68 -6.28
C PHE A 184 10.56 -4.33 -5.66
N VAL A 185 9.92 -3.26 -6.12
CA VAL A 185 10.00 -1.96 -5.47
C VAL A 185 9.42 -2.07 -4.07
N LYS A 186 10.12 -1.55 -3.05
CA LYS A 186 9.61 -1.50 -1.68
C LYS A 186 8.49 -0.46 -1.59
N PRO A 187 7.26 -0.84 -1.22
CA PRO A 187 6.17 0.12 -1.11
C PRO A 187 6.35 1.08 0.07
N TYR A 188 5.92 2.32 -0.12
CA TYR A 188 5.61 3.25 0.96
C TYR A 188 4.21 2.91 1.48
N TYR A 189 4.17 2.15 2.57
CA TYR A 189 2.91 1.80 3.23
C TYR A 189 2.41 2.97 4.07
N ILE A 190 1.27 3.54 3.65
CA ILE A 190 0.63 4.59 4.44
C ILE A 190 -0.04 3.96 5.65
N ARG A 191 0.18 4.55 6.82
CA ARG A 191 -0.40 4.09 8.08
C ARG A 191 -1.69 4.83 8.40
N PHE A 192 -2.69 4.73 7.52
CA PHE A 192 -4.01 5.24 7.86
C PHE A 192 -4.60 4.48 9.04
N ASN A 193 -5.40 5.19 9.83
CA ASN A 193 -6.15 4.62 10.93
C ASN A 193 -7.63 4.98 10.72
N LYS A 194 -8.52 4.02 10.95
CA LYS A 194 -9.97 4.21 10.84
C LYS A 194 -10.51 5.24 11.85
N GLY A 195 -9.85 5.36 13.01
CA GLY A 195 -10.21 6.35 14.03
C GLY A 195 -9.65 7.76 13.77
N ASN A 196 -8.87 7.96 12.71
CA ASN A 196 -8.36 9.29 12.39
C ASN A 196 -9.47 10.20 11.84
N SER A 197 -9.37 11.48 12.13
CA SER A 197 -10.16 12.52 11.45
C SER A 197 -9.74 12.66 9.98
N PRO A 198 -10.60 13.26 9.12
CA PRO A 198 -10.24 13.59 7.74
C PRO A 198 -8.91 14.35 7.65
N GLU A 199 -8.68 15.35 8.49
CA GLU A 199 -7.47 16.18 8.46
C GLU A 199 -6.22 15.38 8.82
N GLN A 200 -6.33 14.43 9.76
CA GLN A 200 -5.22 13.55 10.14
C GLN A 200 -4.83 12.64 8.98
N ASN A 201 -5.80 12.03 8.29
CA ASN A 201 -5.54 11.21 7.11
C ASN A 201 -5.05 12.06 5.92
N ASN A 202 -5.60 13.26 5.71
CA ASN A 202 -5.10 14.20 4.69
C ASN A 202 -3.61 14.51 4.90
N ARG A 203 -3.17 14.75 6.15
CA ARG A 203 -1.73 14.96 6.44
C ARG A 203 -0.87 13.75 6.08
N LEU A 204 -1.35 12.53 6.33
CA LEU A 204 -0.62 11.30 5.96
C LEU A 204 -0.55 11.13 4.44
N LEU A 205 -1.65 11.42 3.73
CA LEU A 205 -1.70 11.39 2.28
C LEU A 205 -0.75 12.42 1.66
N ARG A 206 -0.72 13.66 2.18
CA ARG A 206 0.23 14.72 1.76
C ARG A 206 1.67 14.27 1.91
N LYS A 207 2.02 13.67 3.05
CA LYS A 207 3.37 13.14 3.29
C LYS A 207 3.76 12.05 2.30
N ALA A 208 2.82 11.18 1.94
CA ALA A 208 3.07 10.13 0.96
C ALA A 208 3.28 10.66 -0.46
N PHE A 209 2.47 11.63 -0.88
CA PHE A 209 2.62 12.26 -2.19
C PHE A 209 3.92 13.06 -2.27
N ALA A 210 4.26 13.82 -1.21
CA ALA A 210 5.55 14.50 -1.12
C ALA A 210 6.74 13.53 -1.17
N TYR A 211 6.65 12.39 -0.47
CA TYR A 211 7.66 11.33 -0.56
C TYR A 211 7.82 10.82 -1.99
N ALA A 212 6.72 10.50 -2.67
CA ALA A 212 6.75 9.99 -4.04
C ALA A 212 7.31 11.00 -5.05
N LYS A 213 7.03 12.30 -4.89
CA LYS A 213 7.64 13.36 -5.70
C LYS A 213 9.17 13.41 -5.55
N GLN A 214 9.70 13.07 -4.39
CA GLN A 214 11.15 13.03 -4.12
C GLN A 214 11.80 11.69 -4.49
N HIS A 215 11.00 10.63 -4.68
CA HIS A 215 11.46 9.28 -4.96
C HIS A 215 10.72 8.71 -6.18
N PRO A 216 11.16 9.04 -7.41
CA PRO A 216 10.57 8.50 -8.63
C PRO A 216 10.59 6.97 -8.63
N ASN A 217 9.67 6.37 -9.37
CA ASN A 217 9.42 4.93 -9.39
C ASN A 217 8.87 4.36 -8.08
N SER A 218 8.33 5.19 -7.19
CA SER A 218 7.74 4.74 -5.93
C SER A 218 6.40 4.01 -6.11
N VAL A 219 6.07 3.22 -5.09
CA VAL A 219 4.74 2.61 -4.92
C VAL A 219 4.17 3.15 -3.62
N ILE A 220 3.03 3.85 -3.69
CA ILE A 220 2.23 4.23 -2.54
C ILE A 220 1.18 3.14 -2.34
N SER A 221 1.20 2.46 -1.20
CA SER A 221 0.25 1.40 -0.87
C SER A 221 -0.66 1.84 0.26
N PHE A 222 -1.97 1.89 -0.03
CA PHE A 222 -2.99 2.16 0.97
C PHE A 222 -3.43 0.87 1.68
N PRO A 223 -3.61 0.91 3.00
CA PRO A 223 -4.03 -0.26 3.75
C PRO A 223 -5.48 -0.63 3.42
N LYS A 224 -5.84 -1.88 3.69
CA LYS A 224 -7.23 -2.33 3.68
C LYS A 224 -8.06 -1.60 4.72
N GLY A 225 -9.26 -1.15 4.35
CA GLY A 225 -10.21 -0.55 5.27
C GLY A 225 -10.89 0.68 4.71
N GLN A 226 -11.69 1.30 5.57
CA GLN A 226 -12.43 2.52 5.28
C GLN A 226 -11.76 3.69 6.01
N PHE A 227 -11.43 4.76 5.30
CA PHE A 227 -10.72 5.91 5.85
C PHE A 227 -11.37 7.22 5.40
N HIS A 228 -11.63 8.09 6.36
CA HIS A 228 -12.20 9.41 6.07
C HIS A 228 -11.10 10.35 5.59
N ILE A 229 -11.35 11.02 4.47
CA ILE A 229 -10.47 12.06 3.88
C ILE A 229 -11.36 13.19 3.34
N GLY A 230 -10.75 14.30 2.93
CA GLY A 230 -11.46 15.44 2.37
C GLY A 230 -11.44 16.64 3.32
N SER A 231 -12.04 17.72 2.87
CA SER A 231 -12.04 19.02 3.53
C SER A 231 -13.40 19.70 3.32
N LEU A 232 -13.74 20.62 4.22
CA LEU A 232 -14.96 21.41 4.03
C LEU A 232 -14.79 22.32 2.79
N PRO A 233 -15.85 22.54 1.98
CA PRO A 233 -15.77 23.23 0.69
C PRO A 233 -15.17 24.66 0.69
N SER A 234 -15.07 25.32 1.84
CA SER A 234 -14.47 26.65 2.00
C SER A 234 -12.94 26.64 2.08
N GLN A 235 -12.31 25.47 2.20
CA GLN A 235 -10.85 25.34 2.30
C GLN A 235 -10.23 25.12 0.92
N LYS A 236 -9.14 25.86 0.62
CA LYS A 236 -8.29 25.63 -0.56
C LYS A 236 -7.36 24.42 -0.33
N ASP A 237 -7.94 23.25 -0.05
CA ASP A 237 -7.19 22.01 0.21
C ASP A 237 -7.06 21.18 -1.08
N TYR A 238 -5.83 20.99 -1.57
CA TYR A 238 -5.55 20.16 -2.74
C TYR A 238 -4.27 19.35 -2.57
N PHE A 239 -4.11 18.27 -3.35
CA PHE A 239 -2.98 17.35 -3.29
C PHE A 239 -2.27 17.33 -4.63
N GLU A 240 -0.95 17.46 -4.63
CA GLU A 240 -0.19 17.41 -5.88
C GLU A 240 0.12 15.96 -6.25
N LEU A 241 -0.31 15.56 -7.44
CA LEU A 241 -0.07 14.23 -7.97
C LEU A 241 1.44 14.02 -8.28
N PRO A 242 2.03 12.91 -7.83
CA PRO A 242 3.41 12.57 -8.15
C PRO A 242 3.52 11.88 -9.51
N SER A 243 4.55 12.22 -10.28
CA SER A 243 4.98 11.44 -11.46
C SER A 243 5.66 10.13 -11.07
N ASP A 244 5.79 9.21 -12.01
CA ASP A 244 6.55 7.95 -11.89
C ASP A 244 6.11 7.12 -10.68
N THR A 245 4.81 7.12 -10.38
CA THR A 245 4.27 6.59 -9.12
C THR A 245 3.09 5.66 -9.37
N ALA A 246 3.08 4.52 -8.67
CA ALA A 246 1.90 3.68 -8.58
C ALA A 246 1.19 3.89 -7.23
N ILE A 247 -0.08 4.27 -7.28
CA ILE A 247 -0.98 4.44 -6.13
C ILE A 247 -1.92 3.24 -6.11
N ILE A 248 -1.80 2.41 -5.08
CA ILE A 248 -2.43 1.09 -5.01
C ILE A 248 -3.28 1.01 -3.74
N GLY A 249 -4.58 0.73 -3.91
CA GLY A 249 -5.49 0.34 -2.85
C GLY A 249 -5.60 -1.18 -2.71
N HIS A 250 -5.71 -1.64 -1.47
CA HIS A 250 -5.89 -3.07 -1.14
C HIS A 250 -7.24 -3.27 -0.47
N GLN A 251 -8.35 -3.17 -1.23
CA GLN A 251 -9.69 -3.04 -0.66
C GLN A 251 -9.78 -1.80 0.25
N THR A 252 -9.26 -0.69 -0.27
CA THR A 252 -9.26 0.62 0.40
C THR A 252 -10.49 1.40 -0.04
N GLU A 253 -11.30 1.86 0.92
CA GLU A 253 -12.42 2.78 0.69
C GLU A 253 -12.09 4.14 1.32
N PHE A 254 -12.05 5.20 0.53
CA PHE A 254 -11.97 6.58 0.98
C PHE A 254 -13.36 7.18 1.09
N ILE A 255 -13.74 7.57 2.30
CA ILE A 255 -14.97 8.30 2.58
C ILE A 255 -14.67 9.79 2.48
N ILE A 256 -15.15 10.41 1.40
CA ILE A 256 -14.91 11.80 1.07
C ILE A 256 -15.86 12.68 1.89
N HIS A 257 -15.31 13.54 2.73
CA HIS A 257 -16.05 14.58 3.44
C HIS A 257 -15.92 15.91 2.69
N GLY A 258 -17.04 16.43 2.18
CA GLY A 258 -17.08 17.71 1.50
C GLY A 258 -16.39 17.67 0.14
N LYS A 259 -15.10 18.01 0.11
CA LYS A 259 -14.31 18.17 -1.11
C LYS A 259 -12.89 17.58 -0.98
N MET A 260 -12.44 16.92 -2.03
CA MET A 260 -11.08 16.40 -2.17
C MET A 260 -10.58 16.63 -3.62
N LEU A 261 -9.45 17.34 -3.75
CA LEU A 261 -8.89 17.77 -5.04
C LEU A 261 -7.47 17.24 -5.21
N TRP A 262 -7.21 16.52 -6.30
CA TRP A 262 -5.89 16.04 -6.68
C TRP A 262 -5.47 16.69 -7.98
N PHE A 263 -4.35 17.41 -7.97
CA PHE A 263 -3.90 18.27 -9.06
C PHE A 263 -2.61 17.77 -9.70
N GLY A 264 -2.61 17.68 -11.03
CA GLY A 264 -1.42 17.54 -11.86
C GLY A 264 -1.10 18.87 -12.52
N PHE A 265 0.11 19.39 -12.27
CA PHE A 265 0.53 20.68 -12.82
C PHE A 265 1.45 20.51 -14.03
N PRO A 266 1.42 21.46 -14.98
CA PRO A 266 2.39 21.49 -16.06
C PRO A 266 3.77 21.84 -15.50
N THR A 267 4.78 21.24 -16.09
CA THR A 267 6.21 21.39 -15.73
C THR A 267 7.04 21.91 -16.90
N GLY A 268 6.42 22.14 -18.05
CA GLY A 268 7.02 22.67 -19.26
C GLY A 268 5.99 22.85 -20.39
N PRO A 269 6.40 23.44 -21.52
CA PRO A 269 5.49 23.85 -22.59
C PRO A 269 4.97 22.73 -23.49
N LYS A 270 5.48 21.49 -23.38
CA LYS A 270 4.97 20.35 -24.16
C LYS A 270 3.87 19.62 -23.41
N ALA A 271 2.91 19.05 -24.13
CA ALA A 271 1.78 18.30 -23.57
C ALA A 271 2.19 17.17 -22.60
N GLU A 272 3.32 16.48 -22.84
CA GLU A 272 3.82 15.41 -21.98
C GLU A 272 4.52 15.94 -20.71
N GLN A 273 4.86 17.23 -20.67
CA GLN A 273 5.54 17.86 -19.56
C GLN A 273 4.56 18.25 -18.46
N GLY A 274 3.89 17.26 -17.87
CA GLY A 274 3.10 17.37 -16.65
C GLY A 274 3.32 16.15 -15.76
N VAL A 275 2.26 15.64 -15.15
CA VAL A 275 2.33 14.38 -14.40
C VAL A 275 2.45 13.21 -15.38
N ARG A 276 3.46 12.37 -15.21
CA ARG A 276 3.75 11.25 -16.12
C ARG A 276 3.84 9.91 -15.40
N ASN A 277 3.61 8.81 -16.12
CA ASN A 277 3.78 7.43 -15.62
C ASN A 277 3.03 7.19 -14.29
N LEU A 278 1.78 7.67 -14.22
CA LEU A 278 0.93 7.57 -13.04
C LEU A 278 0.05 6.33 -13.14
N VAL A 279 0.04 5.51 -12.09
CA VAL A 279 -0.91 4.40 -11.98
C VAL A 279 -1.80 4.60 -10.76
N LEU A 280 -3.11 4.44 -10.92
CA LEU A 280 -4.09 4.44 -9.82
C LEU A 280 -4.98 3.21 -9.93
N THR A 281 -4.98 2.36 -8.91
CA THR A 281 -5.78 1.14 -8.91
C THR A 281 -6.25 0.69 -7.54
N GLY A 282 -7.40 0.01 -7.51
CA GLY A 282 -7.89 -0.73 -6.34
C GLY A 282 -8.43 0.15 -5.22
N VAL A 283 -8.79 1.39 -5.54
CA VAL A 283 -9.33 2.36 -4.59
C VAL A 283 -10.81 2.59 -4.86
N HIS A 284 -11.60 2.61 -3.78
CA HIS A 284 -13.00 3.03 -3.82
C HIS A 284 -13.14 4.41 -3.18
N PHE A 285 -13.52 5.42 -3.96
CA PHE A 285 -13.88 6.75 -3.48
C PHE A 285 -15.39 6.82 -3.31
N LYS A 286 -15.86 7.16 -2.11
CA LYS A 286 -17.28 7.18 -1.78
C LYS A 286 -17.62 8.45 -1.02
N ALA A 287 -18.70 9.12 -1.42
CA ALA A 287 -19.20 10.27 -0.67
C ALA A 287 -19.67 9.85 0.72
N ASN A 288 -19.39 10.70 1.71
CA ASN A 288 -19.97 10.60 3.04
C ASN A 288 -21.47 10.92 3.00
N ASP A 289 -21.87 11.97 2.28
CA ASP A 289 -23.28 12.32 2.05
C ASP A 289 -23.78 11.68 0.74
N LEU A 290 -24.40 10.51 0.85
CA LEU A 290 -25.01 9.83 -0.31
C LEU A 290 -26.36 10.42 -0.75
N LYS A 291 -26.86 11.49 -0.10
CA LYS A 291 -28.07 12.20 -0.52
C LYS A 291 -27.76 13.43 -1.36
N LYS A 292 -26.69 14.17 -1.02
CA LYS A 292 -26.26 15.37 -1.75
C LYS A 292 -24.98 15.17 -2.57
N GLY A 293 -24.31 14.03 -2.39
CA GLY A 293 -22.98 13.78 -2.91
C GLY A 293 -21.90 14.64 -2.23
N ASP A 294 -20.66 14.17 -2.35
CA ASP A 294 -19.45 14.93 -2.04
C ASP A 294 -18.66 15.14 -3.34
N HIS A 295 -17.59 15.93 -3.29
CA HIS A 295 -16.81 16.28 -4.47
C HIS A 295 -15.42 15.62 -4.40
N PHE A 296 -15.15 14.69 -5.31
CA PHE A 296 -13.80 14.21 -5.59
C PHE A 296 -13.42 14.53 -7.03
N MET A 297 -12.28 15.18 -7.24
CA MET A 297 -11.80 15.54 -8.56
C MET A 297 -10.29 15.32 -8.66
N ILE A 298 -9.89 14.65 -9.73
CA ILE A 298 -8.54 14.63 -10.25
C ILE A 298 -8.51 15.56 -11.46
N MET A 299 -7.78 16.66 -11.31
CA MET A 299 -7.64 17.67 -12.34
C MET A 299 -6.19 17.74 -12.78
N ALA A 300 -5.91 17.75 -14.08
CA ALA A 300 -4.54 17.85 -14.56
C ALA A 300 -4.45 18.74 -15.78
N ASP A 301 -3.34 19.45 -15.88
CA ASP A 301 -2.93 20.12 -17.10
C ASP A 301 -1.52 19.65 -17.48
N HIS A 302 -1.43 19.13 -18.71
CA HIS A 302 -0.32 18.34 -19.22
C HIS A 302 -0.12 16.99 -18.48
N GLY A 303 0.38 16.00 -19.20
CA GLY A 303 0.72 14.69 -18.65
C GLY A 303 0.80 13.62 -19.71
N THR A 304 1.35 12.46 -19.35
CA THR A 304 1.44 11.31 -20.26
C THR A 304 1.45 9.99 -19.50
N ASP A 305 1.03 8.91 -20.15
CA ASP A 305 1.20 7.54 -19.66
C ASP A 305 0.51 7.28 -18.31
N TRP A 306 -0.75 7.74 -18.19
CA TRP A 306 -1.59 7.40 -17.04
C TRP A 306 -2.29 6.07 -17.27
N HIS A 307 -2.33 5.25 -16.22
CA HIS A 307 -3.13 4.02 -16.20
C HIS A 307 -4.03 4.00 -14.97
N ILE A 308 -5.32 4.24 -15.19
CA ILE A 308 -6.33 4.36 -14.14
C ILE A 308 -7.28 3.17 -14.29
N TYR A 309 -7.23 2.22 -13.36
CA TYR A 309 -8.00 0.98 -13.52
C TYR A 309 -8.44 0.30 -12.24
N ASP A 310 -9.52 -0.47 -12.33
CA ASP A 310 -10.12 -1.20 -11.20
C ASP A 310 -10.39 -0.29 -9.98
N ASN A 311 -10.81 0.96 -10.24
CA ASN A 311 -11.26 1.88 -9.20
C ASN A 311 -12.79 1.97 -9.19
N LYS A 312 -13.34 2.40 -8.05
CA LYS A 312 -14.77 2.65 -7.89
C LYS A 312 -14.99 4.07 -7.37
N PHE A 313 -15.95 4.77 -7.93
CA PHE A 313 -16.35 6.11 -7.53
C PHE A 313 -17.85 6.09 -7.28
N THR A 314 -18.29 6.44 -6.08
CA THR A 314 -19.71 6.38 -5.70
C THR A 314 -20.17 7.71 -5.14
N MET A 315 -21.04 8.39 -5.88
CA MET A 315 -21.71 9.63 -5.48
C MET A 315 -20.77 10.80 -5.21
N VAL A 316 -19.55 10.76 -5.76
CA VAL A 316 -18.51 11.79 -5.59
C VAL A 316 -18.46 12.80 -6.76
N HIS A 317 -19.41 12.71 -7.69
CA HIS A 317 -19.52 13.54 -8.88
C HIS A 317 -20.74 14.46 -8.70
N LYS A 318 -20.52 15.72 -8.35
CA LYS A 318 -21.59 16.72 -8.12
C LYS A 318 -21.98 17.40 -9.44
N ARG A 319 -23.10 18.13 -9.44
CA ARG A 319 -23.44 18.99 -10.58
C ARG A 319 -22.30 19.98 -10.89
N ASN A 320 -22.07 20.29 -12.17
CA ASN A 320 -21.02 21.22 -12.60
C ASN A 320 -19.65 20.87 -12.00
N SER A 321 -19.30 19.59 -12.01
CA SER A 321 -17.99 19.09 -11.57
C SER A 321 -17.64 17.86 -12.36
N HIS A 322 -16.39 17.43 -12.30
CA HIS A 322 -15.89 16.23 -12.97
C HIS A 322 -15.15 15.37 -11.94
N ILE A 323 -15.09 14.05 -12.17
CA ILE A 323 -14.15 13.20 -11.41
C ILE A 323 -12.76 13.31 -12.02
N PHE A 324 -12.69 13.31 -13.35
CA PHE A 324 -11.46 13.54 -14.10
C PHE A 324 -11.67 14.73 -15.02
N ASP A 325 -10.90 15.78 -14.79
CA ASP A 325 -10.86 16.98 -15.62
C ASP A 325 -9.43 17.16 -16.17
N LEU A 326 -9.24 16.84 -17.45
CA LEU A 326 -7.92 16.52 -18.00
C LEU A 326 -7.61 17.42 -19.18
N GLY A 327 -6.67 18.35 -19.02
CA GLY A 327 -6.13 19.19 -20.08
C GLY A 327 -4.88 18.56 -20.70
N SER A 328 -4.90 18.36 -22.02
CA SER A 328 -3.75 17.91 -22.82
C SER A 328 -3.07 16.62 -22.33
N LEU A 329 -3.80 15.71 -21.70
CA LEU A 329 -3.26 14.41 -21.31
C LEU A 329 -2.94 13.55 -22.54
N GLN A 330 -1.78 12.89 -22.51
CA GLN A 330 -1.28 12.05 -23.60
C GLN A 330 -1.26 10.57 -23.23
N ASN A 331 -1.35 9.68 -24.22
CA ASN A 331 -0.96 8.25 -24.13
C ASN A 331 -1.52 7.49 -22.90
N SER A 332 -2.79 7.70 -22.57
CA SER A 332 -3.34 7.25 -21.29
C SER A 332 -4.48 6.23 -21.44
N LEU A 333 -4.70 5.43 -20.40
CA LEU A 333 -5.66 4.34 -20.39
C LEU A 333 -6.51 4.37 -19.11
N PHE A 334 -7.82 4.41 -19.31
CA PHE A 334 -8.83 4.32 -18.26
C PHE A 334 -9.62 3.04 -18.48
N GLU A 335 -9.46 2.02 -17.63
CA GLU A 335 -10.13 0.74 -17.85
C GLU A 335 -10.74 0.11 -16.61
N LYS A 336 -11.88 -0.58 -16.76
CA LYS A 336 -12.51 -1.37 -15.70
C LYS A 336 -12.85 -0.58 -14.42
N ASN A 337 -12.99 0.75 -14.53
CA ASN A 337 -13.45 1.57 -13.42
C ASN A 337 -14.98 1.56 -13.35
N GLN A 338 -15.51 1.78 -12.16
CA GLN A 338 -16.95 1.96 -11.91
C GLN A 338 -17.22 3.38 -11.44
N PHE A 339 -18.11 4.08 -12.15
CA PHE A 339 -18.58 5.42 -11.82
C PHE A 339 -20.07 5.34 -11.51
N ILE A 340 -20.44 5.52 -10.25
CA ILE A 340 -21.78 5.22 -9.74
C ILE A 340 -22.40 6.49 -9.19
N GLY A 341 -23.43 6.98 -9.88
CA GLY A 341 -24.19 8.16 -9.49
C GLY A 341 -23.50 9.49 -9.84
N TYR A 342 -24.27 10.36 -10.48
CA TYR A 342 -23.97 11.76 -10.78
C TYR A 342 -25.02 12.66 -10.16
N ALA A 343 -24.56 13.73 -9.50
CA ALA A 343 -25.34 14.86 -8.98
C ALA A 343 -26.68 14.42 -8.37
N PRO A 344 -26.66 13.74 -7.21
CA PRO A 344 -27.83 13.13 -6.59
C PRO A 344 -29.02 14.09 -6.43
N GLU A 345 -28.72 15.37 -6.21
CA GLU A 345 -29.70 16.45 -6.10
C GLU A 345 -30.59 16.61 -7.36
N LEU A 346 -30.13 16.17 -8.53
CA LEU A 346 -30.85 16.31 -9.81
C LEU A 346 -31.98 15.30 -9.98
N VAL A 347 -32.04 14.24 -9.16
CA VAL A 347 -33.13 13.26 -9.26
C VAL A 347 -34.49 13.91 -9.01
N GLN A 348 -34.55 14.82 -8.05
CA GLN A 348 -35.77 15.52 -7.62
C GLN A 348 -35.98 16.86 -8.35
N ASP A 349 -35.05 17.30 -9.18
CA ASP A 349 -35.17 18.57 -9.90
C ASP A 349 -36.13 18.43 -11.09
N GLN A 350 -37.33 18.99 -10.94
CA GLN A 350 -38.39 19.00 -11.96
C GLN A 350 -38.13 20.05 -13.06
N GLN A 351 -37.25 21.03 -12.82
CA GLN A 351 -36.94 22.13 -13.73
C GLN A 351 -35.67 21.87 -14.56
N LEU A 352 -35.16 20.64 -14.55
CA LEU A 352 -33.96 20.25 -15.30
C LEU A 352 -34.08 20.59 -16.80
N LEU A 353 -35.29 20.48 -17.36
CA LEU A 353 -35.60 20.77 -18.76
C LEU A 353 -35.65 22.27 -19.09
N SER A 354 -35.92 23.13 -18.10
CA SER A 354 -36.04 24.58 -18.29
C SER A 354 -34.73 25.34 -18.08
N LYS A 355 -33.68 24.66 -17.59
CA LYS A 355 -32.34 25.24 -17.44
C LYS A 355 -31.62 25.16 -18.79
N ALA A 356 -31.75 26.21 -19.58
CA ALA A 356 -31.31 26.27 -20.99
C ALA A 356 -29.77 26.31 -21.19
N GLN A 357 -28.96 26.30 -20.12
CA GLN A 357 -27.51 26.13 -20.22
C GLN A 357 -27.17 24.71 -19.77
N GLY A 358 -26.86 23.84 -20.74
CA GLY A 358 -26.61 22.41 -20.51
C GLY A 358 -25.57 22.14 -19.40
N HIS A 359 -24.57 23.00 -19.27
CA HIS A 359 -23.47 22.80 -18.31
C HIS A 359 -23.88 22.95 -16.83
N ASP A 360 -24.90 23.76 -16.52
CA ASP A 360 -25.27 24.05 -15.12
C ASP A 360 -25.81 22.82 -14.37
N PHE A 361 -26.27 21.81 -15.10
CA PHE A 361 -26.83 20.58 -14.54
C PHE A 361 -26.21 19.31 -15.12
N PHE A 362 -25.32 19.41 -16.11
CA PHE A 362 -24.69 18.25 -16.73
C PHE A 362 -23.19 18.49 -16.92
N SER A 363 -22.40 17.52 -16.46
CA SER A 363 -20.94 17.49 -16.60
C SER A 363 -20.47 16.05 -16.79
N GLU A 364 -19.35 15.91 -17.50
CA GLU A 364 -18.74 14.63 -17.79
C GLU A 364 -18.00 14.09 -16.56
N VAL A 365 -18.14 12.80 -16.30
CA VAL A 365 -17.34 12.12 -15.27
C VAL A 365 -15.86 12.20 -15.62
N ILE A 366 -15.56 12.03 -16.91
CA ILE A 366 -14.24 12.15 -17.51
C ILE A 366 -14.35 13.17 -18.64
N GLN A 367 -13.76 14.34 -18.42
CA GLN A 367 -13.66 15.40 -19.39
C GLN A 367 -12.25 15.43 -20.00
N PHE A 368 -12.19 15.56 -21.33
CA PHE A 368 -10.94 15.62 -22.09
C PHE A 368 -10.78 16.98 -22.74
N ASP A 369 -10.03 17.86 -22.10
CA ASP A 369 -9.83 19.23 -22.51
C ASP A 369 -8.54 19.48 -23.26
N ALA A 370 -8.53 20.62 -23.95
CA ALA A 370 -7.32 21.21 -24.48
C ALA A 370 -6.69 22.12 -23.44
N ALA A 371 -5.37 22.07 -23.29
CA ALA A 371 -4.68 23.06 -22.48
C ALA A 371 -4.69 24.41 -23.20
N VAL A 372 -5.11 25.46 -22.49
CA VAL A 372 -5.31 26.80 -23.06
C VAL A 372 -4.71 27.87 -22.15
N HIS A 373 -4.16 28.92 -22.77
CA HIS A 373 -3.59 30.08 -22.07
C HIS A 373 -4.66 31.04 -21.52
N HIS A 374 -5.90 31.01 -22.03
CA HIS A 374 -7.01 31.85 -21.57
C HIS A 374 -8.32 31.05 -21.38
N PHE A 375 -9.05 31.42 -20.33
CA PHE A 375 -10.08 30.64 -19.65
C PHE A 375 -11.30 30.29 -20.51
N ALA A 376 -11.50 28.99 -20.75
CA ALA A 376 -12.74 28.42 -21.28
C ALA A 376 -13.25 27.20 -20.49
N TRP A 377 -12.50 26.74 -19.47
CA TRP A 377 -12.73 25.49 -18.72
C TRP A 377 -12.38 25.67 -17.22
N ASP A 378 -12.67 24.66 -16.39
CA ASP A 378 -12.38 24.63 -14.94
C ASP A 378 -10.88 24.79 -14.60
N GLY A 379 -10.00 24.78 -15.63
CA GLY A 379 -8.58 25.14 -15.65
C GLY A 379 -8.16 26.36 -14.83
N GLY A 380 -9.09 27.29 -14.57
CA GLY A 380 -8.87 28.42 -13.67
C GLY A 380 -8.42 28.02 -12.25
N LEU A 381 -8.78 26.82 -11.78
CA LEU A 381 -8.27 26.31 -10.50
C LEU A 381 -6.77 26.03 -10.55
N LEU A 382 -6.28 25.39 -11.62
CA LEU A 382 -4.86 25.10 -11.80
C LEU A 382 -4.06 26.36 -12.06
N SER A 383 -4.53 27.26 -12.94
CA SER A 383 -3.79 28.48 -13.30
C SER A 383 -3.55 29.41 -12.11
N ASN A 384 -4.47 29.42 -11.14
CA ASN A 384 -4.35 30.23 -9.92
C ASN A 384 -3.30 29.71 -8.94
N ILE A 385 -2.77 28.51 -9.17
CA ILE A 385 -1.86 27.81 -8.25
C ILE A 385 -0.54 27.45 -8.94
N ALA A 386 -0.60 26.99 -10.19
CA ALA A 386 0.52 26.48 -10.94
C ALA A 386 1.48 27.62 -11.32
N PRO A 387 2.77 27.53 -10.93
CA PRO A 387 3.76 28.51 -11.36
C PRO A 387 3.97 28.43 -12.86
N ASN A 388 4.09 29.58 -13.52
CA ASN A 388 4.35 29.68 -14.97
C ASN A 388 3.28 29.03 -15.87
N TYR A 389 2.05 28.84 -15.37
CA TYR A 389 0.95 28.24 -16.13
C TYR A 389 0.79 28.86 -17.52
N GLU A 390 0.73 30.19 -17.61
CA GLU A 390 0.59 30.90 -18.88
C GLU A 390 1.76 30.66 -19.83
N ALA A 391 2.99 30.59 -19.30
CA ALA A 391 4.18 30.34 -20.12
C ALA A 391 4.22 28.90 -20.66
N PHE A 392 3.72 27.93 -19.89
CA PHE A 392 3.64 26.55 -20.33
C PHE A 392 2.46 26.28 -21.27
N ASN A 393 1.45 27.15 -21.28
CA ASN A 393 0.23 26.99 -22.08
C ASN A 393 0.17 27.89 -23.33
N GLN A 394 1.29 28.46 -23.75
CA GLN A 394 1.37 29.29 -24.97
C GLN A 394 0.92 28.52 -26.22
N THR A 395 1.22 27.21 -26.26
CA THR A 395 0.74 26.32 -27.32
C THR A 395 -0.47 25.56 -26.82
N ARG A 396 -1.56 25.63 -27.60
CA ARG A 396 -2.75 24.82 -27.33
C ARG A 396 -2.48 23.36 -27.68
N HIS A 397 -2.44 22.50 -26.68
CA HIS A 397 -2.35 21.06 -26.86
C HIS A 397 -3.73 20.42 -26.66
N LEU A 398 -3.96 19.28 -27.33
CA LEU A 398 -5.21 18.52 -27.19
C LEU A 398 -4.91 17.24 -26.41
N CYS A 399 -5.88 16.75 -25.62
CA CYS A 399 -5.85 15.37 -25.14
C CYS A 399 -5.72 14.41 -26.33
N HIS A 400 -4.76 13.46 -26.30
CA HIS A 400 -4.48 12.63 -27.46
C HIS A 400 -3.98 11.23 -27.08
N ASN A 401 -4.34 10.26 -27.93
CA ASN A 401 -4.03 8.84 -27.77
C ASN A 401 -4.51 8.28 -26.41
N ILE A 402 -5.77 8.55 -26.07
CA ILE A 402 -6.39 8.06 -24.83
C ILE A 402 -7.36 6.93 -25.16
N THR A 403 -7.37 5.89 -24.33
CA THR A 403 -8.36 4.82 -24.40
C THR A 403 -9.17 4.76 -23.11
N VAL A 404 -10.50 4.78 -23.24
CA VAL A 404 -11.47 4.56 -22.17
C VAL A 404 -12.20 3.27 -22.48
N SER A 405 -11.92 2.20 -21.74
CA SER A 405 -12.43 0.87 -22.10
C SER A 405 -12.93 0.03 -20.95
N GLN A 406 -14.02 -0.73 -21.16
CA GLN A 406 -14.55 -1.67 -20.15
C GLN A 406 -14.93 -1.02 -18.81
N ASN A 407 -15.17 0.30 -18.79
CA ASN A 407 -15.67 0.99 -17.61
C ASN A 407 -17.19 0.86 -17.51
N GLN A 408 -17.73 1.07 -16.31
CA GLN A 408 -19.17 1.06 -16.04
C GLN A 408 -19.59 2.41 -15.48
N PHE A 409 -20.55 3.04 -16.12
CA PHE A 409 -21.20 4.28 -15.72
C PHE A 409 -22.63 3.93 -15.31
N LEU A 410 -22.85 3.85 -14.00
CA LEU A 410 -24.06 3.26 -13.42
C LEU A 410 -24.84 4.31 -12.63
N PRO A 411 -26.17 4.17 -12.54
CA PRO A 411 -26.94 4.94 -11.59
C PRO A 411 -26.62 4.45 -10.16
N TYR A 412 -26.88 5.30 -9.17
CA TYR A 412 -26.91 4.86 -7.78
C TYR A 412 -28.34 4.49 -7.40
N ILE A 413 -28.54 3.21 -7.10
CA ILE A 413 -29.77 2.65 -6.55
C ILE A 413 -29.48 2.34 -5.08
N ASP A 414 -30.30 2.87 -4.18
CA ASP A 414 -30.11 2.63 -2.75
C ASP A 414 -30.55 1.19 -2.36
N PRO A 415 -30.26 0.74 -1.12
CA PRO A 415 -30.67 -0.59 -0.68
C PRO A 415 -32.18 -0.86 -0.69
N THR A 416 -33.03 0.18 -0.81
CA THR A 416 -34.48 0.04 -0.93
C THR A 416 -34.96 -0.12 -2.38
N GLY A 417 -34.04 -0.10 -3.35
CA GLY A 417 -34.35 -0.17 -4.77
C GLY A 417 -34.69 1.18 -5.40
N CYS A 418 -34.56 2.29 -4.66
CA CYS A 418 -34.89 3.61 -5.18
C CYS A 418 -33.71 4.23 -5.93
N LEU A 419 -33.97 4.81 -7.10
CA LEU A 419 -33.00 5.63 -7.82
C LEU A 419 -32.67 6.89 -7.01
N ARG A 420 -31.38 7.09 -6.73
CA ARG A 420 -30.85 8.23 -5.96
C ARG A 420 -29.88 9.11 -6.75
N ALA A 421 -29.32 8.60 -7.83
CA ALA A 421 -28.57 9.38 -8.81
C ALA A 421 -28.56 8.66 -10.15
N TYR A 422 -28.62 9.41 -11.25
CA TYR A 422 -28.42 8.89 -12.60
C TYR A 422 -26.93 8.60 -12.85
N SER A 423 -26.56 7.89 -13.91
CA SER A 423 -25.15 7.80 -14.29
C SER A 423 -24.66 9.10 -14.92
N GLY A 424 -23.35 9.32 -14.84
CA GLY A 424 -22.70 10.38 -15.62
C GLY A 424 -22.35 9.94 -17.04
N SER A 425 -21.64 10.82 -17.75
CA SER A 425 -21.19 10.70 -19.13
C SER A 425 -19.66 10.80 -19.24
N ILE A 426 -19.12 10.68 -20.45
CA ILE A 426 -17.75 11.07 -20.78
C ILE A 426 -17.77 11.97 -22.01
N GLY A 427 -16.78 12.85 -22.15
CA GLY A 427 -16.76 13.71 -23.32
C GLY A 427 -15.97 14.98 -23.21
N GLN A 428 -16.35 15.90 -24.10
CA GLN A 428 -15.92 17.28 -24.14
C GLN A 428 -16.92 18.11 -24.97
N HIS A 429 -17.17 19.35 -24.56
CA HIS A 429 -17.97 20.32 -25.33
C HIS A 429 -17.35 21.70 -25.59
N SER A 430 -16.16 22.01 -25.07
CA SER A 430 -15.44 23.29 -25.21
C SER A 430 -14.28 23.24 -26.22
N SER A 431 -13.73 22.05 -26.50
CA SER A 431 -12.49 21.89 -27.26
C SER A 431 -12.45 20.61 -28.10
N LYS A 432 -11.82 20.66 -29.29
CA LYS A 432 -11.54 19.43 -30.05
C LYS A 432 -10.59 18.55 -29.26
N VAL A 433 -10.64 17.25 -29.52
CA VAL A 433 -9.68 16.29 -28.96
C VAL A 433 -8.80 15.69 -30.07
N GLY A 434 -7.67 15.10 -29.67
CA GLY A 434 -6.90 14.18 -30.49
C GLY A 434 -7.55 12.79 -30.54
N VAL A 435 -6.75 11.75 -30.80
CA VAL A 435 -7.28 10.39 -30.94
C VAL A 435 -7.78 9.87 -29.59
N ILE A 436 -9.09 9.69 -29.45
CA ILE A 436 -9.72 9.10 -28.25
C ILE A 436 -10.45 7.83 -28.66
N ARG A 437 -10.28 6.74 -27.90
CA ARG A 437 -10.95 5.46 -28.14
C ARG A 437 -11.87 5.15 -26.97
N VAL A 438 -13.16 5.04 -27.20
CA VAL A 438 -14.17 4.67 -26.20
C VAL A 438 -14.72 3.30 -26.55
N LEU A 439 -14.28 2.27 -25.83
CA LEU A 439 -14.44 0.88 -26.23
C LEU A 439 -15.11 0.02 -25.15
N ASN A 440 -16.18 -0.70 -25.50
CA ASN A 440 -16.75 -1.74 -24.63
C ASN A 440 -17.15 -1.25 -23.22
N ASN A 441 -17.52 0.01 -23.05
CA ASN A 441 -18.02 0.54 -21.79
C ASN A 441 -19.53 0.30 -21.66
N VAL A 442 -20.05 0.35 -20.44
CA VAL A 442 -21.48 0.26 -20.15
C VAL A 442 -21.96 1.58 -19.54
N PHE A 443 -22.98 2.19 -20.12
CA PHE A 443 -23.71 3.33 -19.60
C PHE A 443 -25.14 2.91 -19.30
N THR A 444 -25.67 3.24 -18.12
CA THR A 444 -27.02 2.85 -17.73
C THR A 444 -27.72 4.01 -17.04
N SER A 445 -28.92 4.35 -17.50
CA SER A 445 -29.73 5.42 -16.90
C SER A 445 -28.94 6.74 -16.76
N SER A 446 -28.33 7.20 -17.86
CA SER A 446 -27.59 8.45 -17.87
C SER A 446 -28.52 9.66 -17.70
N ILE A 447 -28.08 10.69 -17.00
CA ILE A 447 -28.90 11.89 -16.77
C ILE A 447 -29.33 12.57 -18.08
N VAL A 448 -28.51 12.48 -19.13
CA VAL A 448 -28.77 13.12 -20.42
C VAL A 448 -29.97 12.51 -21.13
N THR A 449 -30.23 11.21 -20.95
CA THR A 449 -31.38 10.55 -21.57
C THR A 449 -32.70 10.99 -20.91
N LYS A 450 -32.65 11.39 -19.63
CA LYS A 450 -33.78 12.02 -18.92
C LYS A 450 -34.09 13.42 -19.47
N ALA A 451 -33.05 14.19 -19.79
CA ALA A 451 -33.20 15.57 -20.25
C ALA A 451 -33.83 15.70 -21.64
N LYS A 452 -33.86 14.62 -22.46
CA LYS A 452 -34.49 14.59 -23.80
C LYS A 452 -34.13 15.79 -24.71
N LEU A 453 -32.95 16.36 -24.53
CA LEU A 453 -32.45 17.46 -25.35
C LEU A 453 -31.77 16.89 -26.60
N THR A 454 -32.08 17.44 -27.77
CA THR A 454 -31.58 16.96 -29.08
C THR A 454 -30.24 17.58 -29.47
N SER A 455 -29.31 17.70 -28.51
CA SER A 455 -27.99 18.28 -28.73
C SER A 455 -26.92 17.20 -28.72
N TRP A 456 -25.91 17.31 -29.58
CA TRP A 456 -24.81 16.34 -29.65
C TRP A 456 -24.05 16.17 -28.32
N PHE A 457 -23.99 17.22 -27.49
CA PHE A 457 -23.35 17.19 -26.17
C PHE A 457 -24.26 16.58 -25.08
N MET A 458 -25.48 16.18 -25.42
CA MET A 458 -26.43 15.53 -24.53
C MET A 458 -26.48 14.01 -24.79
N GLU A 459 -25.33 13.42 -25.07
CA GLU A 459 -25.15 11.98 -25.23
C GLU A 459 -24.22 11.44 -24.12
N PRO A 460 -24.39 10.16 -23.70
CA PRO A 460 -23.52 9.58 -22.67
C PRO A 460 -22.03 9.57 -23.06
N ILE A 461 -21.75 9.56 -24.36
CA ILE A 461 -20.43 9.72 -24.95
C ILE A 461 -20.57 10.85 -25.97
N HIS A 462 -19.90 11.98 -25.77
CA HIS A 462 -20.00 13.11 -26.71
C HIS A 462 -18.66 13.83 -26.87
N PHE A 463 -18.36 14.23 -28.09
CA PHE A 463 -17.17 15.01 -28.43
C PHE A 463 -17.51 15.96 -29.58
N PRO A 464 -16.82 17.10 -29.74
CA PRO A 464 -17.15 18.02 -30.81
C PRO A 464 -17.06 17.32 -32.16
N PRO A 465 -17.97 17.65 -33.10
CA PRO A 465 -17.95 17.09 -34.45
C PRO A 465 -16.56 17.20 -35.10
N ASN A 466 -16.17 16.16 -35.83
CA ASN A 466 -14.86 16.01 -36.49
C ASN A 466 -13.66 15.78 -35.54
N SER A 467 -13.88 15.53 -34.26
CA SER A 467 -12.83 14.96 -33.40
C SER A 467 -12.53 13.52 -33.83
N PRO A 468 -11.26 13.07 -33.87
CA PRO A 468 -10.89 11.73 -34.31
C PRO A 468 -11.15 10.70 -33.20
N VAL A 469 -12.43 10.51 -32.86
CA VAL A 469 -12.90 9.63 -31.80
C VAL A 469 -13.41 8.33 -32.39
N ILE A 470 -13.00 7.22 -31.78
CA ILE A 470 -13.46 5.88 -32.13
C ILE A 470 -14.37 5.39 -31.01
N VAL A 471 -15.66 5.22 -31.30
CA VAL A 471 -16.65 4.71 -30.36
C VAL A 471 -17.11 3.34 -30.85
N ALA A 472 -16.83 2.27 -30.10
CA ALA A 472 -17.17 0.91 -30.54
C ALA A 472 -17.50 -0.02 -29.36
N GLY A 473 -18.48 -0.91 -29.55
CA GLY A 473 -18.83 -1.96 -28.58
C GLY A 473 -19.41 -1.47 -27.25
N ASN A 474 -19.70 -0.18 -27.10
CA ASN A 474 -20.31 0.36 -25.89
C ASN A 474 -21.79 -0.03 -25.82
N ILE A 475 -22.28 -0.29 -24.61
CA ILE A 475 -23.68 -0.55 -24.31
C ILE A 475 -24.25 0.70 -23.64
N ILE A 476 -25.33 1.25 -24.17
CA ILE A 476 -26.04 2.41 -23.61
C ILE A 476 -27.49 1.99 -23.36
N ASN A 477 -27.86 1.92 -22.08
CA ASN A 477 -29.17 1.44 -21.61
C ASN A 477 -29.96 2.52 -20.86
#